data_AF-A0A239UGK1-F1
#
_entry.id   AF-A0A239UGK1-F1
#
_cell.length_a   1.000
_cell.length_b   1.000
_cell.length_c   1.000
_cell.angle_alpha   90.00
_cell.angle_beta   90.00
_cell.angle_gamma   90.00
#
_symmetry.space_group_name_H-M   'P 1'
#
loop_
_entity.id
_entity.type
_entity.pdbx_description
1 polymer ?
#
loop_
_entity_poly.entity_id
_entity_poly.type
_entity_poly.pdbx_seq_one_letter_code
_entity_poly.pdbx_strand_id
1 'polypeptide(L)'
;MTVYLGIFLAVVILLQMAIGHLIRELGFSFPISIALMCLPLGIGVFLLQIVYYEQYYPNWEVALGAKLRLKYMYLLTFFEFVAVYICFFVF
;
A
#
# COMPACT_ATOMS: atom_id res chain seq x y z
N MET A 1 -4.23 12.78 -22.00
CA MET A 1 -5.06 12.65 -20.78
C MET A 1 -5.67 11.24 -20.62
N THR A 2 -6.48 10.73 -21.55
CA THR A 2 -7.10 9.39 -21.44
C THR A 2 -6.10 8.23 -21.42
N VAL A 3 -5.05 8.28 -22.26
CA VAL A 3 -3.98 7.26 -22.28
C VAL A 3 -3.21 7.24 -20.95
N TYR A 4 -2.80 8.41 -20.44
CA TYR A 4 -2.05 8.52 -19.19
C TYR A 4 -2.88 8.11 -17.97
N LEU A 5 -4.19 8.40 -17.98
CA LEU A 5 -5.12 7.88 -16.97
C LEU A 5 -5.16 6.34 -16.99
N GLY A 6 -5.21 5.72 -18.17
CA GLY A 6 -5.18 4.26 -18.30
C GLY A 6 -3.88 3.64 -17.77
N ILE A 7 -2.73 4.24 -18.11
CA ILE A 7 -1.41 3.83 -17.60
C ILE A 7 -1.36 3.96 -16.08
N PHE A 8 -1.80 5.10 -15.55
CA PHE A 8 -1.84 5.35 -14.11
C PHE A 8 -2.67 4.30 -13.37
N LEU A 9 -3.88 4.01 -13.85
CA LEU A 9 -4.75 3.00 -13.24
C LEU A 9 -4.11 1.60 -13.28
N ALA A 10 -3.50 1.21 -14.40
CA ALA A 10 -2.80 -0.07 -14.51
C ALA A 10 -1.65 -0.18 -13.50
N VAL A 11 -0.84 0.87 -13.34
CA VAL A 11 0.25 0.91 -12.37
C VAL A 11 -0.26 0.82 -10.93
N VAL A 12 -1.29 1.60 -10.57
CA VAL A 12 -1.89 1.56 -9.23
C VAL A 12 -2.47 0.18 -8.93
N ILE A 13 -3.16 -0.45 -9.87
CA ILE A 13 -3.71 -1.80 -9.68
C ILE A 13 -2.59 -2.81 -9.41
N LEU A 14 -1.50 -2.77 -10.18
CA LEU A 14 -0.34 -3.67 -9.98
C LEU A 14 0.32 -3.46 -8.61
N LEU A 15 0.52 -2.20 -8.21
CA LEU A 15 1.12 -1.86 -6.92
C LEU A 15 0.20 -2.24 -5.75
N GLN A 16 -1.11 -2.00 -5.86
CA GLN A 16 -2.08 -2.41 -4.86
C GLN A 16 -2.14 -3.93 -4.71
N MET A 17 -2.12 -4.70 -5.79
CA MET A 17 -2.06 -6.16 -5.69
C MET A 17 -0.83 -6.64 -4.91
N ALA A 18 0.34 -6.01 -5.13
CA ALA A 18 1.55 -6.31 -4.37
C ALA A 18 1.40 -5.94 -2.89
N ILE A 19 0.80 -4.78 -2.58
CA ILE A 19 0.50 -4.37 -1.20
C ILE A 19 -0.46 -5.38 -0.53
N GLY A 20 -1.57 -5.73 -1.18
CA GLY A 20 -2.52 -6.71 -0.67
C GLY A 20 -1.90 -8.07 -0.39
N HIS A 21 -0.99 -8.52 -1.26
CA HIS A 21 -0.20 -9.73 -1.03
C HIS A 21 0.69 -9.63 0.23
N LEU A 22 1.40 -8.50 0.40
CA LEU A 22 2.22 -8.27 1.60
C LEU A 22 1.39 -8.20 2.89
N ILE A 23 0.20 -7.60 2.85
CA ILE A 23 -0.75 -7.59 3.98
C ILE A 23 -1.16 -9.02 4.34
N ARG A 24 -1.40 -9.86 3.33
CA ARG A 24 -1.71 -11.28 3.55
C ARG A 24 -0.54 -12.03 4.19
N GLU A 25 0.70 -11.77 3.77
CA GLU A 25 1.90 -12.37 4.37
C GLU A 25 2.16 -11.91 5.81
N LEU A 26 1.65 -10.74 6.21
CA LEU A 26 1.68 -10.28 7.60
C LEU A 26 0.74 -11.07 8.52
N GLY A 27 -0.10 -11.95 7.96
CA GLY A 27 -1.01 -12.81 8.71
C GLY A 27 -2.46 -12.31 8.77
N PHE A 28 -2.79 -11.23 8.06
CA PHE A 28 -4.17 -10.73 8.02
C PHE A 28 -5.10 -11.66 7.24
N SER A 29 -6.39 -11.64 7.60
CA SER A 29 -7.39 -12.42 6.89
C SER A 29 -7.54 -11.95 5.44
N PHE A 30 -8.00 -12.84 4.57
CA PHE A 30 -8.13 -12.56 3.15
C PHE A 30 -9.10 -11.41 2.87
N PRO A 31 -10.28 -11.33 3.54
CA PRO A 31 -11.18 -10.19 3.36
C PRO A 31 -10.56 -8.85 3.79
N ILE A 32 -9.83 -8.81 4.91
CA ILE A 32 -9.16 -7.58 5.37
C ILE A 32 -8.08 -7.16 4.38
N SER A 33 -7.30 -8.12 3.88
CA SER A 33 -6.24 -7.85 2.91
C SER A 33 -6.79 -7.25 1.62
N ILE A 34 -7.92 -7.80 1.11
CA ILE A 34 -8.61 -7.24 -0.06
C ILE A 34 -9.19 -5.86 0.25
N ALA A 35 -9.85 -5.68 1.39
CA ALA A 35 -10.47 -4.41 1.75
C ALA A 35 -9.43 -3.27 1.81
N LEU A 36 -8.27 -3.53 2.43
CA LEU A 36 -7.18 -2.57 2.51
C LEU A 36 -6.49 -2.34 1.14
N MET A 37 -6.35 -3.38 0.32
CA MET A 37 -5.85 -3.26 -1.06
C MET A 37 -6.74 -2.37 -1.95
N CYS A 38 -8.05 -2.35 -1.71
CA CYS A 38 -8.97 -1.50 -2.47
C CYS A 38 -8.88 -0.01 -2.10
N LEU A 39 -8.01 0.36 -1.15
CA LEU A 39 -7.79 1.73 -0.69
C LEU A 39 -6.41 2.23 -1.16
N PRO A 40 -6.32 2.75 -2.40
CA PRO A 40 -5.04 3.09 -3.02
C PRO A 40 -4.38 4.32 -2.40
N LEU A 41 -3.20 4.68 -2.92
CA LEU A 41 -2.46 5.88 -2.52
C LEU A 41 -2.08 5.86 -1.04
N GLY A 42 -1.81 4.64 -0.53
CA GLY A 42 -1.40 4.42 0.85
C GLY A 42 -2.51 4.50 1.89
N ILE A 43 -3.78 4.75 1.52
CA ILE A 43 -4.88 4.87 2.49
C ILE A 43 -5.04 3.57 3.29
N GLY A 44 -5.05 2.41 2.61
CA GLY A 44 -5.14 1.11 3.29
C GLY A 44 -3.94 0.83 4.20
N VAL A 45 -2.73 1.17 3.75
CA VAL A 45 -1.50 1.00 4.55
C VAL A 45 -1.51 1.91 5.78
N PHE A 46 -2.01 3.14 5.63
CA PHE A 46 -2.13 4.08 6.74
C PHE A 46 -3.17 3.63 7.76
N LEU A 47 -4.32 3.10 7.33
CA LEU A 47 -5.30 2.51 8.25
C LEU A 47 -4.71 1.31 9.01
N LEU A 48 -3.98 0.44 8.32
CA LEU A 48 -3.28 -0.68 8.95
C LEU A 48 -2.32 -0.21 10.05
N GLN A 49 -1.59 0.87 9.78
CA GLN A 49 -0.66 1.47 10.73
C GLN A 49 -1.38 1.98 11.99
N ILE A 50 -2.35 2.88 11.83
CA ILE A 50 -2.96 3.58 12.97
C ILE A 50 -3.93 2.70 13.76
N VAL A 51 -4.67 1.81 13.08
CA VAL A 51 -5.72 0.98 13.68
C VAL A 51 -5.15 -0.29 14.30
N TYR A 52 -4.07 -0.83 13.73
CA TYR A 52 -3.47 -2.07 14.22
C TYR A 52 -2.10 -1.84 14.84
N TYR A 53 -1.09 -1.45 14.06
CA TYR A 53 0.29 -1.48 14.55
C TYR A 53 0.53 -0.50 15.70
N GLU A 54 -0.01 0.71 15.65
CA GLU A 54 0.15 1.68 16.73
C GLU A 54 -0.64 1.31 17.99
N GLN A 55 -1.78 0.63 17.85
CA GLN A 55 -2.60 0.20 19.00
C GLN A 55 -1.98 -1.01 19.72
N TYR A 56 -1.52 -2.00 18.97
CA TYR A 56 -1.02 -3.26 19.52
C TYR A 56 0.49 -3.24 19.79
N TYR A 57 1.25 -2.38 19.11
CA TYR A 57 2.71 -2.26 19.23
C TYR A 57 3.14 -0.80 19.45
N PRO A 58 2.75 -0.15 20.56
CA PRO A 58 3.02 1.28 20.81
C PRO A 58 4.52 1.63 20.81
N ASN A 59 5.39 0.71 21.20
CA ASN A 59 6.85 0.88 21.18
C ASN A 59 7.52 0.31 19.92
N TRP A 60 6.73 -0.07 18.91
CA TRP A 60 7.24 -0.65 17.67
C TRP A 60 8.04 -1.95 17.85
N GLU A 61 7.73 -2.73 18.87
CA GLU A 61 8.33 -4.05 19.15
C GLU A 61 7.75 -5.16 18.25
N VAL A 62 7.71 -4.90 16.95
CA VAL A 62 7.26 -5.85 15.93
C VAL A 62 8.44 -6.68 15.41
N ALA A 63 8.20 -7.96 15.08
CA ALA A 63 9.18 -8.81 14.43
C ALA A 63 9.77 -8.17 13.17
N LEU A 64 11.07 -8.38 12.94
CA LEU A 64 11.81 -7.75 11.84
C LEU A 64 11.17 -8.01 10.46
N GLY A 65 10.66 -9.22 10.22
CA GLY A 65 9.99 -9.57 8.97
C GLY A 65 8.74 -8.72 8.71
N ALA A 66 7.96 -8.41 9.74
CA ALA A 66 6.81 -7.53 9.60
C ALA A 66 7.22 -6.07 9.36
N LYS A 67 8.26 -5.59 10.06
CA LYS A 67 8.84 -4.26 9.83
C LYS A 67 9.31 -4.08 8.38
N LEU A 68 9.98 -5.08 7.81
CA LEU A 68 10.45 -5.04 6.43
C LEU A 68 9.29 -5.00 5.43
N ARG A 69 8.27 -5.84 5.61
CA ARG A 69 7.07 -5.84 4.76
C ARG A 69 6.33 -4.51 4.81
N LEU A 70 6.17 -3.92 6.00
CA LEU A 70 5.59 -2.58 6.15
C LEU A 70 6.39 -1.53 5.38
N LYS A 71 7.72 -1.53 5.50
CA LYS A 71 8.60 -0.64 4.72
C LYS A 71 8.44 -0.82 3.21
N TYR A 72 8.32 -2.06 2.74
CA TYR A 72 8.08 -2.32 1.32
C TYR A 72 6.71 -1.79 0.87
N MET A 73 5.65 -1.95 1.66
CA MET A 73 4.35 -1.35 1.34
C MET A 73 4.43 0.17 1.24
N TYR A 74 5.14 0.86 2.15
CA TYR A 74 5.35 2.30 2.04
C TYR A 74 6.14 2.70 0.78
N LEU A 75 7.13 1.91 0.39
CA LEU A 75 7.89 2.15 -0.84
C LEU A 75 7.01 1.97 -2.09
N LEU A 76 6.15 0.95 -2.10
CA LEU A 76 5.18 0.74 -3.18
C LEU A 76 4.20 1.91 -3.27
N THR A 77 3.65 2.37 -2.14
CA THR A 77 2.81 3.58 -2.06
C THR A 77 3.53 4.81 -2.59
N PHE A 78 4.81 5.00 -2.27
CA PHE A 78 5.60 6.09 -2.82
C PHE A 78 5.62 6.06 -4.36
N PHE A 79 5.79 4.88 -4.97
CA PHE A 79 5.73 4.74 -6.43
C PHE A 79 4.35 5.07 -7.02
N GLU A 80 3.26 4.85 -6.27
CA GLU A 80 1.93 5.30 -6.70
C GLU A 80 1.88 6.83 -6.82
N PHE A 81 2.44 7.57 -5.85
CA PHE A 81 2.51 9.02 -5.90
C PHE A 81 3.45 9.54 -6.99
N VAL A 82 4.57 8.85 -7.24
CA VAL A 82 5.43 9.13 -8.40
C VAL A 82 4.64 8.95 -9.70
N ALA A 83 3.82 7.90 -9.81
CA ALA A 83 2.97 7.68 -10.98
C ALA A 83 1.91 8.78 -11.14
N VAL A 84 1.29 9.25 -10.05
CA VAL A 84 0.39 10.42 -10.08
C VAL A 84 1.12 11.63 -10.67
N TYR A 85 2.30 11.96 -10.12
CA TYR A 85 3.06 13.13 -10.54
C TYR A 85 3.43 13.07 -12.03
N ILE A 86 3.99 11.95 -12.47
CA ILE A 86 4.42 11.78 -13.86
C ILE A 86 3.22 11.82 -14.83
N CYS A 87 2.15 11.08 -14.54
CA CYS A 87 1.03 10.91 -15.48
C CYS A 87 0.09 12.13 -15.59
N PHE A 88 0.05 13.00 -14.58
CA PHE A 88 -0.88 14.13 -14.55
C PHE A 88 -0.23 15.51 -14.53
N PHE A 89 1.05 15.61 -14.12
CA PHE A 89 1.73 16.90 -13.97
C PHE A 89 2.95 17.07 -14.88
N VAL A 90 3.52 15.97 -15.40
CA VAL A 90 4.64 16.02 -16.35
C VAL A 90 4.16 15.82 -17.79
N PHE A 91 3.22 14.90 -18.02
CA PHE A 91 2.66 14.56 -19.33
C PHE A 91 1.19 14.96 -19.49
#